data_AF-A0A1Y3EUZ1-F1
#
_entry.id   AF-A0A1Y3EUZ1-F1
#
_cell.length_a   1.000
_cell.length_b   1.000
_cell.length_c   1.000
_cell.angle_alpha   90.00
_cell.angle_beta   90.00
_cell.angle_gamma   90.00
#
_symmetry.space_group_name_H-M   'P 1'
#
loop_
_entity.id
_entity.type
_entity.pdbx_description
1 polymer ?
#
loop_
_entity_poly.entity_id
_entity_poly.type
_entity_poly.pdbx_seq_one_letter_code
_entity_poly.pdbx_strand_id
1 'polypeptide(L)'
;MPEPELYTFDTFAYYNDCNPLLWFIMIQDMPPSTPPYCKAGNRGALWNAPVMPIVQRKLCFMGAASRDAGINITDVICAPSLKCILLADSFIEGYESKLDDKDQVLEIKIDGGFSESLDYYHQHEQLKTNVMESGFRVDKTHDTSYKYPEYLNYESFNKMDERIHETLKSIRTKYADSTNRTMAVFVNKSLESVLQFITKEPPIPLELYIARKAEAKNKRGQITKRMQ
;
A
#
# COMPACT_ATOMS: atom_id res chain seq x y z
N MET A 1 30.52 10.69 -10.26
CA MET A 1 29.28 10.09 -10.80
C MET A 1 28.12 10.73 -10.07
N PRO A 2 26.98 11.02 -10.72
CA PRO A 2 25.76 11.31 -9.97
C PRO A 2 25.43 10.08 -9.13
N GLU A 3 25.00 10.27 -7.88
CA GLU A 3 24.35 9.20 -7.14
C GLU A 3 23.19 8.68 -8.02
N PRO A 4 23.05 7.36 -8.23
CA PRO A 4 21.84 6.86 -8.85
C PRO A 4 20.69 7.36 -8.00
N GLU A 5 19.77 8.12 -8.58
CA GLU A 5 18.59 8.64 -7.89
C GLU A 5 18.01 7.50 -7.05
N LEU A 6 18.20 7.59 -5.74
CA LEU A 6 17.77 6.58 -4.79
C LEU A 6 16.25 6.55 -4.87
N TYR A 7 15.73 5.52 -5.56
CA TYR A 7 14.33 5.21 -5.83
C TYR A 7 13.34 6.03 -5.00
N THR A 8 12.68 6.96 -5.69
CA THR A 8 11.68 7.86 -5.12
C THR A 8 10.34 7.13 -5.03
N PHE A 9 9.83 7.01 -3.81
CA PHE A 9 8.42 6.73 -3.57
C PHE A 9 7.71 8.04 -3.40
N ASP A 10 6.70 8.27 -4.21
CA ASP A 10 5.78 9.35 -3.95
C ASP A 10 4.68 8.78 -3.07
N THR A 11 4.45 9.44 -1.95
CA THR A 11 3.31 9.10 -1.11
C THR A 11 2.39 10.27 -1.05
N PHE A 12 1.11 10.00 -0.84
CA PHE A 12 0.19 11.04 -0.44
C PHE A 12 -0.90 10.43 0.39
N ALA A 13 -1.43 11.24 1.28
CA ALA A 13 -2.60 10.88 2.02
C ALA A 13 -3.81 11.40 1.27
N TYR A 14 -4.73 10.50 0.92
CA TYR A 14 -6.01 10.91 0.39
C TYR A 14 -6.91 11.34 1.54
N TYR A 15 -6.93 12.65 1.77
CA TYR A 15 -7.84 13.31 2.70
C TYR A 15 -9.05 13.86 1.94
N ASN A 16 -10.20 13.23 2.11
CA ASN A 16 -11.47 13.93 1.93
C ASN A 16 -12.34 13.64 3.15
N ASP A 17 -12.22 14.47 4.18
CA ASP A 17 -13.10 14.63 5.36
C ASP A 17 -13.68 13.36 6.02
N CYS A 18 -13.03 12.20 5.88
CA CYS A 18 -13.64 10.91 6.21
C CYS A 18 -12.67 9.97 6.93
N ASN A 19 -13.29 9.14 7.77
CA ASN A 19 -12.75 7.92 8.34
C ASN A 19 -13.07 6.76 7.37
N PRO A 20 -12.10 5.92 6.96
CA PRO A 20 -10.68 5.87 7.36
C PRO A 20 -9.78 6.78 6.49
N LEU A 21 -8.59 7.11 7.03
CA LEU A 21 -7.53 7.75 6.27
C LEU A 21 -6.88 6.74 5.31
N LEU A 22 -6.93 7.00 4.01
CA LEU A 22 -6.23 6.20 3.01
C LEU A 22 -4.89 6.85 2.69
N TRP A 23 -3.81 6.13 2.95
CA TRP A 23 -2.45 6.58 2.73
C TRP A 23 -1.82 5.85 1.55
N PHE A 24 -1.78 6.51 0.41
CA PHE A 24 -1.24 5.96 -0.82
C PHE A 24 0.28 6.00 -0.83
N ILE A 25 0.87 4.84 -1.13
CA ILE A 25 2.29 4.64 -1.36
C ILE A 25 2.43 4.21 -2.81
N MET A 26 2.82 5.15 -3.67
CA MET A 26 2.94 4.91 -5.10
C MET A 26 4.32 4.38 -5.44
N ILE A 27 4.33 3.29 -6.15
CA ILE A 27 5.53 2.56 -6.50
C ILE A 27 5.85 2.86 -7.96
N GLN A 28 6.91 3.62 -8.21
CA GLN A 28 7.39 3.93 -9.55
C GLN A 28 7.89 2.67 -10.26
N ASP A 29 7.52 2.49 -11.53
CA ASP A 29 7.97 1.34 -12.33
C ASP A 29 9.49 1.22 -12.31
N MET A 30 9.92 0.01 -11.99
CA MET A 30 11.27 -0.44 -12.27
C MET A 30 11.25 -0.89 -13.73
N PRO A 31 12.36 -0.83 -14.49
CA PRO A 31 12.42 -1.55 -15.76
C PRO A 31 11.95 -2.98 -15.52
N PRO A 32 11.05 -3.51 -16.37
CA PRO A 32 10.31 -4.71 -16.09
C PRO A 32 11.28 -5.86 -15.87
N SER A 33 11.37 -6.36 -14.64
CA SER A 33 11.77 -7.75 -14.46
C SER A 33 10.58 -8.56 -14.96
N THR A 34 10.72 -9.14 -16.14
CA THR A 34 9.89 -10.21 -16.71
C THR A 34 9.08 -10.98 -15.66
N PRO A 35 7.80 -11.29 -15.92
CA PRO A 35 6.85 -11.66 -14.88
C PRO A 35 7.33 -12.92 -14.15
N PRO A 36 7.46 -12.94 -12.82
CA PRO A 36 7.54 -14.19 -12.12
C PRO A 36 6.10 -14.66 -11.99
N TYR A 37 5.69 -15.56 -12.88
CA TYR A 37 4.71 -16.55 -12.46
C TYR A 37 5.26 -17.19 -11.18
N CYS A 38 4.64 -16.90 -10.04
CA CYS A 38 4.97 -17.54 -8.77
C CYS A 38 4.67 -19.03 -8.92
N LYS A 39 5.69 -19.86 -9.14
CA LYS A 39 5.59 -21.29 -8.82
C LYS A 39 5.55 -21.40 -7.30
N ALA A 40 4.57 -22.14 -6.78
CA ALA A 40 4.38 -22.35 -5.35
C ALA A 40 5.71 -22.70 -4.63
N GLY A 41 5.92 -22.10 -3.45
CA GLY A 41 7.04 -22.42 -2.57
C GLY A 41 8.36 -21.69 -2.81
N ASN A 42 8.42 -20.64 -3.64
CA ASN A 42 9.68 -19.95 -3.95
C ASN A 42 9.71 -18.47 -3.52
N ARG A 43 9.46 -18.20 -2.22
CA ARG A 43 9.60 -16.85 -1.65
C ARG A 43 10.95 -16.24 -2.02
N GLY A 44 12.05 -17.02 -1.99
CA GLY A 44 13.41 -16.54 -2.27
C GLY A 44 13.70 -16.10 -3.71
N ALA A 45 13.06 -16.68 -4.74
CA ALA A 45 13.31 -16.29 -6.13
C ALA A 45 12.82 -14.87 -6.46
N LEU A 46 11.82 -14.37 -5.70
CA LEU A 46 11.29 -13.00 -5.83
C LEU A 46 12.30 -11.92 -5.39
N TRP A 47 13.31 -12.30 -4.59
CA TRP A 47 14.25 -11.39 -3.92
C TRP A 47 15.53 -11.15 -4.74
N ASN A 48 15.72 -11.91 -5.83
CA ASN A 48 17.01 -12.02 -6.52
C ASN A 48 17.27 -10.94 -7.59
N ALA A 49 16.39 -9.94 -7.76
CA ALA A 49 16.72 -8.76 -8.54
C ALA A 49 17.63 -7.83 -7.69
N PRO A 50 18.82 -7.41 -8.16
CA PRO A 50 19.83 -6.73 -7.32
C PRO A 50 19.35 -5.42 -6.66
N VAL A 51 18.27 -4.81 -7.18
CA VAL A 51 17.67 -3.58 -6.63
C VAL A 51 16.59 -3.84 -5.57
N MET A 52 15.87 -4.95 -5.67
CA MET A 52 14.72 -5.25 -4.81
C MET A 52 15.09 -5.27 -3.30
N PRO A 53 16.26 -5.79 -2.88
CA PRO A 53 16.64 -5.81 -1.46
C PRO A 53 16.80 -4.42 -0.82
N ILE A 54 17.24 -3.40 -1.56
CA ILE A 54 17.41 -2.04 -1.01
C ILE A 54 16.04 -1.42 -0.75
N VAL A 55 15.15 -1.57 -1.73
CA VAL A 55 13.81 -1.02 -1.70
C VAL A 55 12.98 -1.68 -0.59
N GLN A 56 13.05 -3.00 -0.46
CA GLN A 56 12.40 -3.74 0.63
C GLN A 56 12.90 -3.28 2.01
N ARG A 57 14.21 -3.11 2.21
CA ARG A 57 14.76 -2.57 3.47
C ARG A 57 14.22 -1.18 3.78
N LYS A 58 14.09 -0.33 2.76
CA LYS A 58 13.52 1.02 2.93
C LYS A 58 12.07 0.95 3.40
N LEU A 59 11.22 0.12 2.78
CA LEU A 59 9.82 -0.03 3.20
C LEU A 59 9.69 -0.69 4.57
N CYS A 60 10.55 -1.65 4.90
CA CYS A 60 10.64 -2.23 6.24
C CYS A 60 10.99 -1.17 7.29
N PHE A 61 12.02 -0.36 7.03
CA PHE A 61 12.36 0.76 7.91
C PHE A 61 11.19 1.73 8.08
N MET A 62 10.46 2.02 7.00
CA MET A 62 9.30 2.91 7.04
C MET A 62 8.15 2.35 7.86
N GLY A 63 7.86 1.06 7.75
CA GLY A 63 6.89 0.39 8.62
C GLY A 63 7.27 0.58 10.09
N ALA A 64 8.54 0.30 10.44
CA ALA A 64 9.04 0.46 11.80
C ALA A 64 8.94 1.92 12.28
N ALA A 65 9.27 2.88 11.42
CA ALA A 65 9.20 4.30 11.72
C ALA A 65 7.75 4.79 11.85
N SER A 66 6.81 4.26 11.07
CA SER A 66 5.37 4.56 11.19
C SER A 66 4.81 4.13 12.55
N ARG A 67 5.16 2.91 13.00
CA ARG A 67 4.83 2.44 14.35
C ARG A 67 5.44 3.36 15.41
N ASP A 68 6.73 3.65 15.32
CA ASP A 68 7.44 4.47 16.32
C ASP A 68 6.86 5.91 16.38
N ALA A 69 6.42 6.45 15.23
CA ALA A 69 5.69 7.71 15.11
C ALA A 69 4.25 7.66 15.66
N GLY A 70 3.75 6.48 16.04
CA GLY A 70 2.40 6.28 16.57
C GLY A 70 1.28 6.41 15.53
N ILE A 71 1.59 6.14 14.25
CA ILE A 71 0.55 6.04 13.22
C ILE A 71 -0.19 4.72 13.43
N ASN A 72 -1.52 4.79 13.53
CA ASN A 72 -2.38 3.63 13.74
C ASN A 72 -2.73 2.96 12.39
N ILE A 73 -1.79 2.18 11.84
CA ILE A 73 -2.05 1.35 10.66
C ILE A 73 -2.90 0.16 11.09
N THR A 74 -4.12 0.08 10.56
CA THR A 74 -5.07 -1.01 10.86
C THR A 74 -5.22 -1.98 9.70
N ASP A 75 -4.89 -1.54 8.49
CA ASP A 75 -5.08 -2.30 7.27
C ASP A 75 -3.97 -1.95 6.29
N VAL A 76 -3.50 -2.96 5.55
CA VAL A 76 -2.56 -2.79 4.44
C VAL A 76 -3.22 -3.34 3.18
N ILE A 77 -3.53 -2.45 2.24
CA ILE A 77 -4.14 -2.78 0.95
C ILE A 77 -3.08 -2.65 -0.13
N CYS A 78 -3.09 -3.52 -1.14
CA CYS A 78 -2.25 -3.36 -2.31
C CYS A 78 -3.01 -3.65 -3.61
N ALA A 79 -2.57 -3.00 -4.69
CA ALA A 79 -2.93 -3.38 -6.05
C ALA A 79 -2.51 -4.84 -6.32
N PRO A 80 -3.18 -5.56 -7.24
CA PRO A 80 -2.81 -6.92 -7.62
C PRO A 80 -1.56 -6.93 -8.50
N SER A 81 -0.43 -6.57 -7.90
CA SER A 81 0.90 -6.58 -8.49
C SER A 81 1.85 -7.19 -7.49
N LEU A 82 2.66 -8.14 -7.95
CA LEU A 82 3.65 -8.82 -7.13
C LEU A 82 4.61 -7.83 -6.44
N LYS A 83 4.91 -6.71 -7.10
CA LYS A 83 5.72 -5.64 -6.54
C LYS A 83 5.04 -4.96 -5.36
N CYS A 84 3.76 -4.60 -5.52
CA CYS A 84 2.98 -4.00 -4.44
C CYS A 84 2.85 -4.97 -3.26
N ILE A 85 2.66 -6.26 -3.53
CA ILE A 85 2.59 -7.32 -2.52
C ILE A 85 3.92 -7.45 -1.76
N LEU A 86 5.06 -7.54 -2.46
CA LEU A 86 6.38 -7.64 -1.84
C LEU A 86 6.71 -6.44 -0.95
N LEU A 87 6.37 -5.23 -1.39
CA LEU A 87 6.65 -4.00 -0.66
C LEU A 87 5.69 -3.81 0.52
N ALA A 88 4.42 -4.20 0.37
CA ALA A 88 3.47 -4.27 1.48
C ALA A 88 3.92 -5.25 2.57
N ASP A 89 4.38 -6.44 2.16
CA ASP A 89 4.93 -7.47 3.07
C ASP A 89 6.12 -6.92 3.87
N SER A 90 7.10 -6.32 3.19
CA SER A 90 8.26 -5.68 3.85
C SER A 90 7.83 -4.57 4.81
N PHE A 91 6.84 -3.75 4.44
CA PHE A 91 6.30 -2.72 5.32
C PHE A 91 5.64 -3.31 6.58
N ILE A 92 4.84 -4.38 6.44
CA ILE A 92 4.23 -5.08 7.57
C ILE A 92 5.30 -5.66 8.50
N GLU A 93 6.30 -6.38 7.95
CA GLU A 93 7.43 -6.91 8.74
C GLU A 93 8.09 -5.80 9.57
N GLY A 94 8.31 -4.63 8.95
CA GLY A 94 8.82 -3.45 9.61
C GLY A 94 7.92 -2.92 10.72
N TYR A 95 6.64 -2.70 10.41
CA TYR A 95 5.65 -2.15 11.33
C TYR A 95 5.44 -3.04 12.54
N GLU A 96 5.37 -4.35 12.34
CA GLU A 96 5.13 -5.35 13.39
C GLU A 96 6.43 -5.86 14.05
N SER A 97 7.62 -5.41 13.65
CA SER A 97 8.94 -5.92 14.12
C SER A 97 9.22 -5.91 15.64
N LYS A 98 8.41 -5.20 16.44
CA LYS A 98 8.51 -5.16 17.91
C LYS A 98 7.34 -5.85 18.61
N LEU A 99 6.46 -6.49 17.85
CA LEU A 99 5.33 -7.26 18.36
C LEU A 99 5.74 -8.73 18.47
N ASP A 100 5.22 -9.42 19.49
CA ASP A 100 5.32 -10.87 19.55
C ASP A 100 4.55 -11.48 18.37
N ASP A 101 4.95 -12.66 17.88
CA ASP A 101 4.30 -13.33 16.73
C ASP A 101 2.78 -13.51 16.90
N LYS A 102 2.30 -13.68 18.15
CA LYS A 102 0.87 -13.81 18.48
C LYS A 102 0.09 -12.48 18.33
N ASP A 103 0.77 -11.36 18.39
CA ASP A 103 0.21 -9.99 18.35
C ASP A 103 0.34 -9.38 16.95
N GLN A 104 0.99 -10.09 16.02
CA GLN A 104 1.05 -9.75 14.61
C GLN A 104 -0.30 -10.03 13.96
N VAL A 105 -1.00 -9.00 13.49
CA VAL A 105 -2.40 -9.11 13.02
C VAL A 105 -2.61 -8.57 11.61
N LEU A 106 -1.64 -7.84 11.06
CA LEU A 106 -1.78 -7.26 9.73
C LEU A 106 -1.63 -8.35 8.66
N GLU A 107 -2.62 -8.41 7.79
CA GLU A 107 -2.63 -9.21 6.56
C GLU A 107 -2.73 -8.28 5.34
N ILE A 108 -2.14 -8.70 4.22
CA ILE A 108 -2.19 -7.98 2.96
C ILE A 108 -3.55 -8.18 2.32
N LYS A 109 -4.25 -7.07 2.03
CA LYS A 109 -5.52 -7.06 1.29
C LYS A 109 -5.26 -6.73 -0.17
N ILE A 110 -5.38 -7.72 -1.05
CA ILE A 110 -5.21 -7.52 -2.49
C ILE A 110 -6.54 -7.04 -3.07
N ASP A 111 -6.59 -5.81 -3.58
CA ASP A 111 -7.82 -5.21 -4.09
C ASP A 111 -7.71 -4.92 -5.59
N GLY A 112 -8.50 -5.66 -6.39
CA GLY A 112 -8.56 -5.50 -7.84
C GLY A 112 -8.92 -4.08 -8.28
N GLY A 113 -9.68 -3.34 -7.48
CA GLY A 113 -10.03 -1.95 -7.74
C GLY A 113 -8.83 -1.03 -7.97
N PHE A 114 -7.66 -1.35 -7.41
CA PHE A 114 -6.40 -0.61 -7.58
C PHE A 114 -5.48 -1.18 -8.67
N SER A 115 -5.98 -2.01 -9.58
CA SER A 115 -5.16 -2.54 -10.69
C SER A 115 -4.63 -1.45 -11.60
N GLU A 116 -3.41 -1.63 -12.12
CA GLU A 116 -2.83 -0.74 -13.14
C GLU A 116 -3.46 -0.92 -14.52
N SER A 117 -4.06 -2.10 -14.78
CA SER A 117 -4.78 -2.41 -16.03
C SER A 117 -5.88 -3.44 -15.77
N LEU A 118 -6.73 -3.66 -16.78
CA LEU A 118 -7.76 -4.71 -16.71
C LEU A 118 -7.18 -6.13 -16.70
N ASP A 119 -6.02 -6.36 -17.29
CA ASP A 119 -5.38 -7.68 -17.23
C ASP A 119 -5.04 -8.05 -15.78
N TYR A 120 -4.43 -7.10 -15.03
CA TYR A 120 -4.15 -7.27 -13.61
C TYR A 120 -5.43 -7.37 -12.79
N TYR A 121 -6.48 -6.62 -13.15
CA TYR A 121 -7.80 -6.75 -12.54
C TYR A 121 -8.37 -8.15 -12.75
N HIS A 122 -8.35 -8.71 -13.96
CA HIS A 122 -8.95 -10.03 -14.22
C HIS A 122 -8.15 -11.18 -13.60
N GLN A 123 -6.86 -10.99 -13.35
CA GLN A 123 -5.97 -12.02 -12.78
C GLN A 123 -5.82 -11.93 -11.26
N HIS A 124 -6.43 -10.93 -10.58
CA HIS A 124 -6.14 -10.67 -9.17
C HIS A 124 -6.45 -11.85 -8.23
N GLU A 125 -7.53 -12.59 -8.44
CA GLU A 125 -7.87 -13.75 -7.61
C GLU A 125 -6.87 -14.90 -7.79
N GLN A 126 -6.47 -15.18 -9.03
CA GLN A 126 -5.43 -16.18 -9.29
C GLN A 126 -4.09 -15.75 -8.66
N LEU A 127 -3.73 -14.46 -8.77
CA LEU A 127 -2.55 -13.92 -8.12
C LEU A 127 -2.63 -14.08 -6.60
N LYS A 128 -3.77 -13.76 -5.99
CA LYS A 128 -4.04 -13.89 -4.55
C LYS A 128 -3.81 -15.33 -4.08
N THR A 129 -4.35 -16.33 -4.78
CA THR A 129 -4.08 -17.75 -4.50
C THR A 129 -2.58 -18.07 -4.59
N ASN A 130 -1.92 -17.68 -5.68
CA ASN A 130 -0.52 -18.00 -5.92
C ASN A 130 0.42 -17.41 -4.85
N VAL A 131 0.17 -16.18 -4.38
CA VAL A 131 1.00 -15.56 -3.35
C VAL A 131 0.73 -16.15 -1.96
N MET A 132 -0.50 -16.54 -1.66
CA MET A 132 -0.82 -17.28 -0.43
C MET A 132 -0.07 -18.62 -0.39
N GLU A 133 -0.09 -19.37 -1.49
CA GLU A 133 0.67 -20.63 -1.64
C GLU A 133 2.20 -20.42 -1.56
N SER A 134 2.66 -19.20 -1.84
CA SER A 134 4.06 -18.81 -1.71
C SER A 134 4.44 -18.35 -0.29
N GLY A 135 3.48 -18.33 0.65
CA GLY A 135 3.71 -18.05 2.06
C GLY A 135 3.49 -16.59 2.49
N PHE A 136 2.91 -15.73 1.64
CA PHE A 136 2.55 -14.37 2.04
C PHE A 136 1.31 -14.37 2.96
N ARG A 137 1.32 -13.51 4.00
CA ARG A 137 0.17 -13.30 4.90
C ARG A 137 -0.88 -12.44 4.22
N VAL A 138 -1.78 -13.07 3.46
CA VAL A 138 -2.82 -12.39 2.68
C VAL A 138 -4.19 -12.67 3.29
N ASP A 139 -5.01 -11.63 3.40
CA ASP A 139 -6.38 -11.73 3.88
C ASP A 139 -7.23 -12.47 2.83
N LYS A 140 -7.51 -13.74 3.13
CA LYS A 140 -8.33 -14.60 2.26
C LYS A 140 -9.76 -14.10 2.11
N THR A 141 -10.28 -13.39 3.11
CA THR A 141 -11.67 -12.93 3.20
C THR A 141 -11.90 -11.56 2.56
N HIS A 142 -10.83 -10.86 2.17
CA HIS A 142 -10.96 -9.59 1.46
C HIS A 142 -11.40 -9.81 0.02
N ASP A 143 -12.59 -9.32 -0.30
CA ASP A 143 -13.11 -9.22 -1.66
C ASP A 143 -12.71 -7.88 -2.30
N THR A 144 -12.51 -7.89 -3.62
CA THR A 144 -12.26 -6.66 -4.40
C THR A 144 -13.38 -5.63 -4.19
N SER A 145 -12.99 -4.38 -3.98
CA SER A 145 -13.93 -3.28 -3.71
C SER A 145 -14.72 -2.86 -4.94
N TYR A 146 -14.19 -3.15 -6.14
CA TYR A 146 -14.81 -2.86 -7.42
C TYR A 146 -15.18 -4.15 -8.15
N LYS A 147 -16.42 -4.20 -8.66
CA LYS A 147 -16.93 -5.30 -9.49
C LYS A 147 -17.07 -4.80 -10.93
N TYR A 148 -16.11 -5.15 -11.77
CA TYR A 148 -16.10 -4.79 -13.18
C TYR A 148 -17.19 -5.58 -13.94
N PRO A 149 -18.14 -4.91 -14.62
CA PRO A 149 -19.30 -5.56 -15.22
C PRO A 149 -19.06 -6.16 -16.62
N GLU A 150 -17.99 -5.77 -17.34
CA GLU A 150 -17.75 -6.14 -18.74
C GLU A 150 -16.35 -6.75 -18.97
N TYR A 151 -16.17 -7.68 -19.90
CA TYR A 151 -14.81 -8.13 -20.24
C TYR A 151 -14.31 -7.29 -21.42
N LEU A 152 -13.55 -6.22 -21.12
CA LEU A 152 -12.95 -5.36 -22.14
C LEU A 152 -11.44 -5.58 -22.17
N ASN A 153 -10.88 -5.72 -23.38
CA ASN A 153 -9.43 -5.89 -23.57
C ASN A 153 -8.63 -4.59 -23.38
N TYR A 154 -9.30 -3.44 -23.21
CA TYR A 154 -8.67 -2.13 -23.07
C TYR A 154 -9.48 -1.24 -22.15
N GLU A 155 -8.79 -0.52 -21.26
CA GLU A 155 -9.40 0.46 -20.35
C GLU A 155 -9.14 1.87 -20.86
N SER A 156 -10.20 2.65 -21.06
CA SER A 156 -10.05 4.10 -21.26
C SER A 156 -9.74 4.79 -19.94
N PHE A 157 -9.13 5.98 -19.99
CA PHE A 157 -8.87 6.78 -18.80
C PHE A 157 -10.14 7.02 -17.96
N ASN A 158 -11.28 7.31 -18.60
CA ASN A 158 -12.55 7.51 -17.91
C ASN A 158 -13.02 6.26 -17.16
N LYS A 159 -12.75 5.07 -17.70
CA LYS A 159 -13.09 3.80 -17.04
C LYS A 159 -12.16 3.49 -15.88
N MET A 160 -10.87 3.81 -16.02
CA MET A 160 -9.91 3.74 -14.91
C MET A 160 -10.31 4.70 -13.78
N ASP A 161 -10.67 5.94 -14.12
CA ASP A 161 -11.13 6.95 -13.17
C ASP A 161 -12.40 6.49 -12.42
N GLU A 162 -13.40 5.98 -13.14
CA GLU A 162 -14.62 5.39 -12.58
C GLU A 162 -14.30 4.25 -11.59
N ARG A 163 -13.41 3.33 -12.00
CA ARG A 163 -12.99 2.19 -11.18
C ARG A 163 -12.31 2.64 -9.88
N ILE A 164 -11.37 3.58 -9.95
CA ILE A 164 -10.67 4.08 -8.75
C ILE A 164 -11.65 4.84 -7.83
N HIS A 165 -12.54 5.67 -8.38
CA HIS A 165 -13.55 6.37 -7.59
C HIS A 165 -14.50 5.43 -6.85
N GLU A 166 -15.05 4.43 -7.54
CA GLU A 166 -15.96 3.46 -6.91
C GLU A 166 -15.22 2.55 -5.91
N THR A 167 -13.96 2.21 -6.16
CA THR A 167 -13.09 1.49 -5.20
C THR A 167 -12.96 2.29 -3.89
N LEU A 168 -12.59 3.57 -3.99
CA LEU A 168 -12.43 4.46 -2.85
C LEU A 168 -13.74 4.63 -2.06
N LYS A 169 -14.85 4.78 -2.78
CA LYS A 169 -16.20 4.91 -2.21
C LYS A 169 -16.60 3.64 -1.46
N SER A 170 -16.39 2.47 -2.05
CA SER A 170 -16.67 1.17 -1.44
C SER A 170 -15.89 0.97 -0.13
N ILE A 171 -14.57 1.25 -0.14
CA ILE A 171 -13.73 1.18 1.07
C ILE A 171 -14.27 2.13 2.15
N ARG A 172 -14.61 3.37 1.79
CA ARG A 172 -15.16 4.34 2.75
C ARG A 172 -16.49 3.89 3.34
N THR A 173 -17.40 3.38 2.51
CA THR A 173 -18.67 2.86 3.00
C THR A 173 -18.45 1.68 3.95
N LYS A 174 -17.52 0.78 3.64
CA LYS A 174 -17.18 -0.38 4.48
C LYS A 174 -16.62 0.02 5.85
N TYR A 175 -15.94 1.15 5.95
CA TYR A 175 -15.22 1.58 7.15
C TYR A 175 -15.72 2.93 7.73
N ALA A 176 -16.94 3.34 7.39
CA ALA A 176 -17.49 4.65 7.74
C ALA A 176 -17.53 4.93 9.25
N ASP A 177 -17.79 3.89 10.07
CA ASP A 177 -17.92 4.02 11.52
C ASP A 177 -16.57 4.06 12.27
N SER A 178 -15.45 3.93 11.54
CA SER A 178 -14.15 3.66 12.15
C SER A 178 -13.30 4.91 12.35
N THR A 179 -13.48 5.61 13.47
CA THR A 179 -12.63 6.77 13.79
C THR A 179 -11.15 6.40 13.96
N ASN A 180 -10.24 7.25 13.48
CA ASN A 180 -8.78 7.14 13.68
C ASN A 180 -8.09 5.90 13.06
N ARG A 181 -8.63 5.35 11.98
CA ARG A 181 -7.96 4.30 11.19
C ARG A 181 -7.11 4.89 10.08
N THR A 182 -5.89 4.37 9.92
CA THR A 182 -5.05 4.61 8.75
C THR A 182 -4.89 3.31 7.98
N MET A 183 -5.18 3.32 6.68
CA MET A 183 -4.96 2.19 5.79
C MET A 183 -3.81 2.55 4.86
N ALA A 184 -2.72 1.77 4.87
CA ALA A 184 -1.63 1.94 3.92
C ALA A 184 -2.03 1.27 2.60
N VAL A 185 -1.96 1.99 1.48
CA VAL A 185 -2.43 1.53 0.17
C VAL A 185 -1.29 1.58 -0.84
N PHE A 186 -0.78 0.40 -1.22
CA PHE A 186 0.33 0.25 -2.16
C PHE A 186 -0.18 0.12 -3.60
N VAL A 187 0.19 1.06 -4.47
CA VAL A 187 -0.31 1.13 -5.85
C VAL A 187 0.81 1.40 -6.85
N ASN A 188 0.59 1.06 -8.12
CA ASN A 188 1.51 1.48 -9.18
C ASN A 188 1.38 3.00 -9.41
N LYS A 189 2.51 3.67 -9.67
CA LYS A 189 2.57 5.09 -10.06
C LYS A 189 1.79 5.40 -11.35
N SER A 190 1.47 4.41 -12.18
CA SER A 190 0.55 4.59 -13.33
C SER A 190 -0.83 5.14 -12.92
N LEU A 191 -1.25 4.94 -11.66
CA LEU A 191 -2.50 5.48 -11.13
C LEU A 191 -2.38 6.91 -10.58
N GLU A 192 -1.18 7.49 -10.59
CA GLU A 192 -0.89 8.80 -10.00
C GLU A 192 -1.82 9.89 -10.56
N SER A 193 -1.97 9.96 -11.89
CA SER A 193 -2.78 10.99 -12.52
C SER A 193 -4.23 10.96 -12.04
N VAL A 194 -4.81 9.76 -11.88
CA VAL A 194 -6.19 9.60 -11.39
C VAL A 194 -6.25 10.01 -9.92
N LEU A 195 -5.35 9.49 -9.09
CA LEU A 195 -5.39 9.74 -7.65
C LEU A 195 -5.10 11.21 -7.28
N GLN A 196 -4.24 11.91 -8.04
CA GLN A 196 -3.96 13.32 -7.85
C GLN A 196 -5.22 14.19 -8.00
N PHE A 197 -6.13 13.87 -8.92
CA PHE A 197 -7.40 14.60 -9.07
C PHE A 197 -8.32 14.44 -7.86
N ILE A 198 -8.16 13.37 -7.11
CA ILE A 198 -9.00 13.05 -5.97
C ILE A 198 -8.42 13.71 -4.71
N THR A 199 -7.10 13.87 -4.62
CA THR A 199 -6.41 14.44 -3.46
C THR A 199 -6.43 15.97 -3.42
N LYS A 200 -6.59 16.55 -2.23
CA LYS A 200 -6.56 18.02 -2.02
C LYS A 200 -5.15 18.58 -1.81
N GLU A 201 -4.16 17.74 -1.50
CA GLU A 201 -2.79 18.13 -1.18
C GLU A 201 -1.80 17.52 -2.16
N PRO A 202 -0.67 18.19 -2.46
CA PRO A 202 0.38 17.62 -3.28
C PRO A 202 0.98 16.38 -2.60
N PRO A 203 1.54 15.44 -3.38
CA PRO A 203 2.29 14.34 -2.82
C PRO A 203 3.41 14.79 -1.90
N ILE A 204 3.56 14.07 -0.79
CA ILE A 204 4.60 14.26 0.22
C ILE A 204 5.47 13.00 0.28
N PRO A 205 6.80 13.12 0.35
CA PRO A 205 7.65 11.96 0.58
C PRO A 205 7.24 11.20 1.86
N LEU A 206 7.27 9.87 1.79
CA LEU A 206 6.88 8.95 2.87
C LEU A 206 7.59 9.30 4.19
N GLU A 207 8.89 9.55 4.09
CA GLU A 207 9.78 9.91 5.18
C GLU A 207 9.34 11.21 5.85
N LEU A 208 8.93 12.20 5.05
CA LEU A 208 8.48 13.50 5.54
C LEU A 208 7.13 13.39 6.26
N TYR A 209 6.20 12.57 5.77
CA TYR A 209 4.94 12.32 6.46
C TYR A 209 5.17 11.69 7.84
N ILE A 210 6.01 10.65 7.90
CA ILE A 210 6.37 9.98 9.15
C ILE A 210 7.04 10.97 10.13
N ALA A 211 7.99 11.78 9.64
CA ALA A 211 8.65 12.80 10.46
C ALA A 211 7.65 13.81 11.04
N ARG A 212 6.72 14.34 10.22
CA ARG A 212 5.66 15.27 10.67
C ARG A 212 4.77 14.64 11.76
N LYS A 213 4.42 13.36 11.64
CA LYS A 213 3.64 12.63 12.65
C LYS A 213 4.43 12.43 13.95
N ALA A 214 5.71 12.06 13.85
CA ALA A 214 6.59 11.89 15.00
C ALA A 214 6.76 13.21 15.78
N GLU A 215 6.97 14.32 15.09
CA GLU A 215 7.04 15.66 15.71
C GLU A 215 5.74 16.05 16.42
N ALA A 216 4.59 15.80 15.78
CA ALA A 216 3.29 16.10 16.37
C ALA A 216 3.04 15.28 17.65
N LYS A 217 3.44 14.00 17.67
CA LYS A 217 3.39 13.13 18.85
C LYS A 217 4.27 13.65 19.98
N ASN A 218 5.50 14.04 19.68
CA ASN A 218 6.43 14.60 20.67
C ASN A 218 5.90 15.90 21.30
N LYS A 219 5.34 16.81 20.49
CA LYS A 219 4.72 18.06 20.98
C LYS A 219 3.55 17.78 21.92
N ARG A 220 2.65 16.84 21.58
CA ARG A 220 1.53 16.44 22.46
C ARG A 220 2.03 15.89 23.79
N GLY A 221 3.04 15.01 23.78
CA GLY A 221 3.62 14.46 25.00
C GLY A 221 4.26 15.51 25.92
N GLN A 222 4.86 16.56 25.36
CA GLN A 222 5.40 17.68 26.15
C GLN A 222 4.30 18.56 26.78
N ILE A 223 3.18 18.77 26.09
CA ILE A 223 2.04 19.52 26.62
C ILE A 223 1.41 18.78 27.81
N THR A 224 1.18 17.46 27.67
CA THR A 224 0.60 16.63 28.74
C THR A 224 1.49 16.61 30.00
N LYS A 225 2.82 16.56 29.84
CA LYS A 225 3.78 16.62 30.96
C LYS A 225 3.84 17.97 31.67
N ARG A 226 3.39 19.06 31.02
CA ARG A 226 3.33 20.40 31.63
C ARG A 226 2.02 20.68 32.38
N MET A 227 1.03 19.81 32.23
CA MET A 227 -0.28 19.90 32.88
C MET A 227 -0.42 18.95 34.09
N GLN A 228 0.64 18.20 34.43
CA GLN A 228 0.78 17.40 35.65
C GLN A 228 1.78 18.07 36.58
#